data_AF-A0A7J3RAL2-F1
#
_entry.id   AF-A0A7J3RAL2-F1
#
_cell.length_a   1.000
_cell.length_b   1.000
_cell.length_c   1.000
_cell.angle_alpha   90.00
_cell.angle_beta   90.00
_cell.angle_gamma   90.00
#
_symmetry.space_group_name_H-M   'P 1'
#
loop_
_entity.id
_entity.type
_entity.pdbx_description
1 polymer ?
#
loop_
_entity_poly.entity_id
_entity_poly.type
_entity_poly.pdbx_seq_one_letter_code
_entity_poly.pdbx_strand_id
1 'polypeptide(L)'
;MDKIKSGEIVYFKDSGEPVTIKTAVEKVIQFSDLTPEKVKEILYQYGQADGLGIDKIPEFFEMFKNKKYCMLIFLKNPQKIEPFEIDKSGFGAMSAWISVSDINRIKANP
;
A
#
# COMPACT_ATOMS: atom_id res chain seq x y z
N MET A 1 2.05 8.80 -12.86
CA MET A 1 1.15 8.10 -11.93
C MET A 1 0.76 6.78 -12.59
N ASP A 2 0.29 5.77 -11.86
CA ASP A 2 0.07 4.38 -12.35
C ASP A 2 1.30 3.46 -12.34
N LYS A 3 2.08 3.50 -11.25
CA LYS A 3 3.15 2.52 -11.00
C LYS A 3 2.66 1.21 -10.36
N ILE A 4 1.34 1.06 -10.15
CA ILE A 4 0.72 -0.16 -9.64
C ILE A 4 -0.54 -0.51 -10.44
N LYS A 5 -0.69 -1.77 -10.82
CA LYS A 5 -1.81 -2.28 -11.64
C LYS A 5 -2.31 -3.63 -11.14
N SER A 6 -3.54 -3.98 -11.55
CA SER A 6 -4.09 -5.32 -11.31
C SER A 6 -3.17 -6.41 -11.87
N GLY A 7 -2.99 -7.48 -11.11
CA GLY A 7 -2.13 -8.61 -11.46
C GLY A 7 -0.68 -8.47 -10.98
N GLU A 8 -0.23 -7.29 -10.55
CA GLU A 8 1.13 -7.11 -10.03
C GLU A 8 1.31 -7.72 -8.64
N ILE A 9 2.57 -8.00 -8.29
CA ILE A 9 2.93 -8.58 -6.99
C ILE A 9 3.42 -7.48 -6.05
N VAL A 10 2.87 -7.46 -4.84
CA VAL A 10 3.31 -6.58 -3.75
C VAL A 10 3.97 -7.43 -2.68
N TYR A 11 5.13 -6.99 -2.22
CA TYR A 11 5.89 -7.61 -1.14
C TYR A 11 5.80 -6.72 0.11
N PHE A 12 5.57 -7.33 1.26
CA PHE A 12 5.44 -6.64 2.55
C PHE A 12 6.58 -7.03 3.47
N LYS A 13 7.03 -6.03 4.23
CA LYS A 13 8.00 -6.16 5.31
C LYS A 13 7.71 -5.06 6.33
N ASP A 14 8.07 -5.28 7.58
CA ASP A 14 8.09 -4.23 8.59
C ASP A 14 9.35 -3.36 8.47
N SER A 15 9.38 -2.22 9.18
CA SER A 15 10.56 -1.36 9.14
C SER A 15 11.74 -2.02 9.86
N GLY A 16 12.86 -2.21 9.17
CA GLY A 16 14.05 -2.88 9.71
C GLY A 16 14.03 -4.40 9.61
N GLU A 17 12.92 -4.98 9.15
CA GLU A 17 12.71 -6.42 9.07
C GLU A 17 12.75 -6.94 7.63
N PRO A 18 13.02 -8.25 7.43
CA PRO A 18 13.01 -8.87 6.12
C PRO A 18 11.61 -8.91 5.51
N VAL A 19 11.55 -9.09 4.19
CA VAL A 19 10.31 -9.35 3.46
C VAL A 19 9.82 -10.75 3.78
N THR A 20 8.58 -10.87 4.27
CA THR A 20 7.99 -12.15 4.71
C THR A 20 6.67 -12.50 4.05
N ILE A 21 6.04 -11.54 3.36
CA ILE A 21 4.72 -11.71 2.74
C ILE A 21 4.79 -11.24 1.29
N LYS A 22 4.12 -11.99 0.40
CA LYS A 22 3.75 -11.52 -0.94
C LYS A 22 2.25 -11.62 -1.14
N THR A 23 1.70 -10.78 -2.01
CA THR A 23 0.29 -10.79 -2.39
C THR A 23 0.15 -10.28 -3.82
N ALA A 24 -1.01 -10.51 -4.43
CA ALA A 24 -1.32 -9.98 -5.76
C ALA A 24 -2.28 -8.79 -5.65
N VAL A 25 -2.12 -7.81 -6.54
CA VAL A 25 -3.08 -6.72 -6.70
C VAL A 25 -4.30 -7.25 -7.42
N GLU A 26 -5.46 -7.20 -6.76
CA GLU A 26 -6.74 -7.53 -7.38
C GLU A 26 -7.22 -6.41 -8.28
N LYS A 27 -7.27 -5.19 -7.75
CA LYS A 27 -7.67 -3.99 -8.47
C LYS A 27 -7.11 -2.75 -7.78
N VAL A 28 -7.08 -1.65 -8.52
CA VAL A 28 -6.68 -0.33 -8.01
C VAL A 28 -7.81 0.64 -8.34
N ILE A 29 -8.29 1.38 -7.34
CA ILE A 29 -9.25 2.46 -7.51
C ILE A 29 -8.53 3.76 -7.16
N GLN A 30 -8.62 4.75 -8.03
CA GLN A 30 -8.01 6.07 -7.83
C GLN A 30 -9.08 7.14 -7.83
N PHE A 31 -8.98 8.05 -6.88
CA PHE A 31 -9.83 9.22 -6.75
C PHE A 31 -8.96 10.48 -6.85
N SER A 32 -9.38 11.42 -7.68
CA SER A 32 -8.86 12.78 -7.73
C SER A 32 -9.93 13.77 -7.25
N ASP A 33 -9.52 15.02 -7.03
CA ASP A 33 -10.42 16.14 -6.72
C ASP A 33 -11.35 15.81 -5.54
N LEU A 34 -10.71 15.28 -4.50
CA LEU A 34 -11.37 14.93 -3.26
C LEU A 34 -11.90 16.18 -2.57
N THR A 35 -13.16 16.09 -2.14
CA THR A 35 -13.81 17.00 -1.21
C THR A 35 -13.97 16.28 0.14
N PRO A 36 -14.18 17.01 1.25
CA PRO A 36 -14.47 16.39 2.53
C PRO A 36 -15.62 15.36 2.43
N GLU A 37 -16.66 15.65 1.67
CA GLU A 37 -17.80 14.75 1.47
C GLU A 37 -17.36 13.42 0.82
N LYS A 38 -16.57 13.49 -0.26
CA LYS A 38 -16.02 12.29 -0.92
C LYS A 38 -15.08 11.51 0.00
N VAL A 39 -14.24 12.20 0.79
CA VAL A 39 -13.36 11.53 1.77
C VAL A 39 -14.19 10.77 2.79
N LYS A 40 -15.26 11.38 3.30
CA LYS A 40 -16.18 10.72 4.22
C LYS A 40 -16.81 9.48 3.58
N GLU A 41 -17.35 9.59 2.38
CA GLU A 41 -17.92 8.45 1.63
C GLU A 41 -16.92 7.31 1.48
N ILE A 42 -15.68 7.60 1.06
CA ILE A 42 -14.61 6.61 0.92
C ILE A 42 -14.31 5.92 2.26
N LEU A 43 -14.20 6.67 3.36
CA LEU A 43 -13.92 6.11 4.68
C LEU A 43 -15.04 5.18 5.18
N TYR A 44 -16.30 5.56 4.98
CA TYR A 44 -17.42 4.70 5.37
C TYR A 44 -17.55 3.47 4.46
N GLN A 45 -17.23 3.59 3.18
CA GLN A 45 -17.33 2.49 2.22
C GLN A 45 -16.19 1.46 2.39
N TYR A 46 -14.98 1.91 2.66
CA TYR A 46 -13.78 1.05 2.61
C TYR A 46 -13.01 0.94 3.93
N GLY A 47 -13.18 1.86 4.88
CA GLY A 47 -12.34 1.95 6.08
C GLY A 47 -12.36 0.71 6.97
N GLN A 48 -13.47 -0.05 6.99
CA GLN A 48 -13.52 -1.33 7.71
C GLN A 48 -12.62 -2.39 7.05
N ALA A 49 -12.66 -2.49 5.71
CA ALA A 49 -11.88 -3.47 4.95
C ALA A 49 -10.38 -3.12 4.91
N ASP A 50 -10.05 -1.83 4.94
CA ASP A 50 -8.67 -1.32 4.93
C ASP A 50 -7.99 -1.37 6.32
N GLY A 51 -8.68 -1.92 7.33
CA GLY A 51 -8.11 -2.13 8.67
C GLY A 51 -8.04 -0.89 9.56
N LEU A 52 -8.69 0.22 9.17
CA LEU A 52 -8.73 1.46 9.97
C LEU A 52 -9.59 1.32 11.23
N GLY A 53 -10.61 0.45 11.19
CA GLY A 53 -11.62 0.33 12.24
C GLY A 53 -12.72 1.40 12.11
N ILE A 54 -13.97 0.99 12.30
CA ILE A 54 -15.14 1.89 12.11
C ILE A 54 -15.16 3.00 13.17
N ASP A 55 -14.71 2.68 14.38
CA ASP A 55 -14.62 3.58 15.53
C ASP A 55 -13.62 4.73 15.31
N LYS A 56 -12.62 4.53 14.45
CA LYS A 56 -11.59 5.54 14.15
C LYS A 56 -11.90 6.42 12.94
N ILE A 57 -13.03 6.20 12.27
CA ILE A 57 -13.42 7.00 11.09
C ILE A 57 -13.38 8.52 11.37
N PRO A 58 -13.85 9.05 12.51
CA PRO A 58 -13.76 10.48 12.80
C PRO A 58 -12.33 11.03 12.83
N GLU A 59 -11.39 10.26 13.39
CA GLU A 59 -9.97 10.64 13.46
C GLU A 59 -9.34 10.65 12.06
N PHE A 60 -9.53 9.58 11.29
CA PHE A 60 -9.02 9.49 9.92
C PHE A 60 -9.66 10.52 8.98
N PHE A 61 -10.93 10.85 9.19
CA PHE A 61 -11.60 11.92 8.45
C PHE A 61 -10.88 13.25 8.66
N GLU A 62 -10.57 13.62 9.90
CA GLU A 62 -9.84 14.86 10.20
C GLU A 62 -8.44 14.88 9.55
N MET A 63 -7.75 13.74 9.53
CA MET A 63 -6.44 13.61 8.88
C MET A 63 -6.50 13.73 7.35
N PHE A 64 -7.60 13.27 6.73
CA PHE A 64 -7.69 13.11 5.28
C PHE A 64 -8.61 14.11 4.56
N LYS A 65 -9.49 14.84 5.26
CA LYS A 65 -10.54 15.69 4.66
C LYS A 65 -10.05 16.70 3.63
N ASN A 66 -8.78 17.12 3.71
CA ASN A 66 -8.18 18.11 2.81
C ASN A 66 -7.22 17.50 1.77
N LYS A 67 -7.08 16.17 1.70
CA LYS A 67 -6.27 15.51 0.68
C LYS A 67 -6.93 15.68 -0.68
N LYS A 68 -6.12 15.68 -1.75
CA LYS A 68 -6.60 15.85 -3.14
C LYS A 68 -6.70 14.55 -3.92
N TYR A 69 -6.00 13.52 -3.47
CA TYR A 69 -5.91 12.24 -4.14
C TYR A 69 -6.00 11.11 -3.12
N CYS A 70 -6.63 10.01 -3.51
CA CYS A 70 -6.66 8.75 -2.76
C CYS A 70 -6.51 7.60 -3.74
N MET A 71 -5.73 6.59 -3.37
CA MET A 71 -5.62 5.35 -4.10
C MET A 71 -5.91 4.21 -3.13
N LEU A 72 -6.87 3.37 -3.50
CA LEU A 72 -7.19 2.13 -2.80
C LEU A 72 -6.65 0.96 -3.61
N ILE A 73 -5.76 0.18 -3.01
CA ILE A 73 -5.15 -1.00 -3.62
C ILE A 73 -5.75 -2.22 -2.95
N PHE A 74 -6.51 -2.98 -3.72
CA PHE A 74 -7.14 -4.21 -3.24
C PHE A 74 -6.17 -5.36 -3.45
N LEU A 75 -5.94 -6.14 -2.41
CA LEU A 75 -4.95 -7.21 -2.37
C LEU A 75 -5.67 -8.55 -2.22
N LYS A 76 -5.16 -9.57 -2.90
CA LYS A 76 -5.73 -10.93 -2.84
C LYS A 76 -4.65 -11.98 -2.70
N ASN A 77 -5.04 -13.11 -2.10
CA ASN A 77 -4.19 -14.29 -1.92
C ASN A 77 -2.85 -13.96 -1.22
N PRO A 78 -2.86 -13.36 -0.02
CA PRO A 78 -1.63 -13.15 0.73
C PRO A 78 -0.97 -14.49 1.06
N GLN A 79 0.34 -14.58 0.87
CA GLN A 79 1.14 -15.77 1.12
C GLN A 79 2.36 -15.41 1.95
N LYS A 80 2.61 -16.19 3.01
CA LYS A 80 3.91 -16.21 3.67
C LYS A 80 4.95 -16.79 2.71
N ILE A 81 6.14 -16.22 2.72
CA ILE A 81 7.28 -16.67 1.92
C ILE A 81 8.52 -16.81 2.78
N GLU A 82 9.54 -17.46 2.25
CA GLU A 82 10.86 -17.47 2.88
C GLU A 82 11.37 -16.02 3.02
N PRO A 83 11.80 -15.62 4.23
CA PRO A 83 12.29 -14.28 4.48
C PRO A 83 13.49 -13.92 3.61
N PHE A 84 13.54 -12.69 3.10
CA PHE A 84 14.71 -12.16 2.41
C PHE A 84 14.92 -10.67 2.68
N GLU A 85 16.17 -10.24 2.65
CA GLU A 85 16.55 -8.84 2.79
C GLU A 85 16.52 -8.11 1.46
N ILE A 86 16.42 -6.77 1.50
CA ILE A 86 16.49 -5.95 0.29
C ILE A 86 17.60 -4.91 0.35
N ASP A 87 18.37 -4.81 -0.72
CA ASP A 87 19.26 -3.68 -0.95
C ASP A 87 18.44 -2.48 -1.44
N LYS A 88 18.41 -1.42 -0.63
CA LYS A 88 17.73 -0.16 -0.94
C LYS A 88 18.67 0.91 -1.50
N SER A 89 19.91 0.56 -1.81
CA SER A 89 20.89 1.48 -2.40
C SER A 89 20.31 2.12 -3.68
N GLY A 90 20.36 3.45 -3.74
CA GLY A 90 19.79 4.21 -4.87
C GLY A 90 18.28 4.50 -4.80
N PHE A 91 17.55 3.98 -3.81
CA PHE A 91 16.11 4.24 -3.65
C PHE A 91 15.78 5.29 -2.58
N GLY A 92 16.77 5.79 -1.83
CA GLY A 92 16.60 6.78 -0.77
C GLY A 92 16.16 6.17 0.57
N ALA A 93 16.67 6.72 1.67
CA ALA A 93 16.52 6.14 3.01
C ALA A 93 15.07 6.09 3.55
N MET A 94 14.16 6.91 3.00
CA MET A 94 12.77 7.05 3.48
C MET A 94 11.72 6.69 2.42
N SER A 95 12.06 5.80 1.48
CA SER A 95 11.08 5.33 0.49
C SER A 95 10.11 4.33 1.13
N ALA A 96 8.85 4.75 1.26
CA ALA A 96 7.75 3.90 1.73
C ALA A 96 7.38 2.80 0.71
N TRP A 97 7.73 2.99 -0.57
CA TRP A 97 7.47 2.06 -1.66
C TRP A 97 8.67 1.99 -2.61
N ILE A 98 9.02 0.79 -3.07
CA ILE A 98 10.03 0.56 -4.11
C ILE A 98 9.36 -0.18 -5.29
N SER A 99 9.45 0.39 -6.49
CA SER A 99 8.95 -0.24 -7.71
C SER A 99 10.12 -0.77 -8.52
N VAL A 100 10.15 -2.09 -8.73
CA VAL A 100 11.18 -2.77 -9.53
C VAL A 100 10.50 -3.67 -10.55
N SER A 101 11.13 -3.82 -11.72
CA SER A 101 10.64 -4.75 -12.75
C SER A 101 10.89 -6.21 -12.38
N ASP A 102 11.85 -6.47 -11.50
CA ASP A 102 12.22 -7.79 -11.00
C ASP A 102 12.72 -7.66 -9.56
N ILE A 103 12.08 -8.38 -8.64
CA ILE A 103 12.42 -8.40 -7.21
C ILE A 103 13.85 -8.92 -6.97
N ASN A 104 14.34 -9.83 -7.82
CA ASN A 104 15.65 -10.45 -7.64
C ASN A 104 16.80 -9.44 -7.81
N ARG A 105 16.54 -8.28 -8.44
CA ARG A 105 17.53 -7.20 -8.59
C ARG A 105 17.87 -6.49 -7.28
N ILE A 106 16.97 -6.57 -6.30
CA ILE A 106 17.14 -5.93 -5.00
C ILE A 106 17.14 -6.92 -3.85
N LYS A 107 16.93 -8.22 -4.11
CA LYS A 107 17.08 -9.25 -3.08
C LYS A 107 18.55 -9.32 -2.67
N ALA A 108 18.79 -9.03 -1.40
CA ALA A 108 20.01 -9.45 -0.74
C ALA A 108 19.73 -10.84 -0.14
N ASN A 109 20.48 -11.85 -0.58
CA ASN A 109 20.51 -13.09 0.17
C ASN A 109 21.30 -12.85 1.46
N PRO A 110 20.93 -13.50 2.58
CA PRO A 110 21.74 -13.49 3.79
C PRO A 110 23.18 -13.99 3.53
#